data_AF-I3E1L0-F1
#
_entry.id   AF-I3E1L0-F1
#
_cell.length_a   1.000
_cell.length_b   1.000
_cell.length_c   1.000
_cell.angle_alpha   90.00
_cell.angle_beta   90.00
_cell.angle_gamma   90.00
#
_symmetry.space_group_name_H-M   'P 1'
#
loop_
_entity.id
_entity.type
_entity.pdbx_description
1 polymer ?
#
loop_
_entity_poly.entity_id
_entity_poly.type
_entity_poly.pdbx_seq_one_letter_code
_entity_poly.pdbx_strand_id
1 'polypeptide(L)' 'MATNLKFGQWNHVFGDQILTEVVIDRLIHHSHLLFFNGNSRRLRDSILQSK' A
#
# COMPACT_ATOMS: atom_id res chain seq x y z
N MET A 1 -4.84 -6.28 -4.83
CA MET A 1 -3.63 -5.44 -4.94
C MET A 1 -2.99 -5.31 -3.56
N ALA A 2 -1.67 -5.17 -3.48
CA ALA A 2 -0.96 -4.83 -2.23
C ALA A 2 -0.16 -3.54 -2.45
N THR A 3 -0.18 -2.62 -1.49
CA THR A 3 0.55 -1.35 -1.53
C THR A 3 1.07 -1.01 -0.14
N ASN A 4 2.20 -0.32 -0.07
CA ASN A 4 2.73 0.30 1.14
C ASN A 4 2.50 1.83 1.17
N LEU A 5 1.87 2.39 0.14
CA LEU A 5 1.57 3.82 0.05
C LEU A 5 0.12 4.09 0.45
N LYS A 6 -0.09 5.15 1.23
CA LYS A 6 -1.43 5.67 1.52
C LYS A 6 -2.01 6.29 0.25
N PHE A 7 -3.33 6.26 0.09
CA PHE A 7 -4.03 6.82 -1.08
C PHE A 7 -3.63 8.26 -1.41
N GLY A 8 -3.47 9.14 -0.41
CA GLY A 8 -3.02 10.52 -0.64
C GLY A 8 -1.61 10.65 -1.25
N GLN A 9 -0.79 9.59 -1.18
CA GLN A 9 0.56 9.56 -1.77
C GLN A 9 0.56 9.06 -3.22
N TRP A 10 -0.57 8.58 -3.72
CA TRP A 10 -0.66 8.01 -5.07
C TRP A 10 -0.60 9.08 -6.17
N ASN A 11 -0.85 10.35 -5.84
CA ASN A 11 -0.68 11.44 -6.80
C ASN A 11 0.76 11.54 -7.34
N HIS A 12 1.76 11.16 -6.54
CA HIS A 12 3.15 11.06 -6.99
C HIS A 12 3.35 9.95 -8.05
N VAL A 13 2.53 8.89 -8.01
CA VAL A 13 2.63 7.74 -8.90
C VAL A 13 1.93 8.03 -10.23
N PHE A 14 0.73 8.59 -10.19
CA PHE A 14 -0.08 8.86 -11.39
C PHE A 14 0.12 10.26 -11.97
N GLY A 15 0.76 11.18 -11.23
CA GLY A 15 1.16 12.50 -11.69
C GLY A 15 0.03 13.54 -11.81
N ASP A 16 -1.22 13.09 -11.84
CA ASP A 16 -2.41 13.94 -11.91
C ASP A 16 -3.41 13.58 -10.82
N GLN A 17 -3.92 14.60 -10.13
CA GLN A 17 -4.81 14.41 -8.99
C GLN A 17 -6.17 13.84 -9.41
N ILE A 18 -6.75 14.32 -10.50
CA ILE A 18 -8.07 13.89 -10.98
C ILE A 18 -7.99 12.43 -11.43
N LEU A 19 -6.94 12.07 -12.18
CA LEU A 19 -6.70 10.69 -12.59
C LEU A 19 -6.52 9.78 -11.37
N THR A 20 -5.74 10.22 -10.38
CA THR A 20 -5.49 9.47 -9.15
C THR A 20 -6.78 9.17 -8.41
N GLU A 21 -7.64 10.17 -8.24
CA GLU A 21 -8.93 10.03 -7.56
C GLU A 21 -9.85 9.05 -8.29
N VAL A 22 -9.96 9.15 -9.62
CA VAL A 22 -10.79 8.24 -10.44
C VAL A 22 -10.28 6.79 -10.39
N VAL A 23 -8.96 6.60 -10.38
CA VAL A 23 -8.37 5.25 -10.27
C VAL A 23 -8.64 4.67 -8.88
N ILE A 24 -8.44 5.45 -7.82
CA ILE A 24 -8.72 5.01 -6.46
C ILE A 24 -10.19 4.63 -6.31
N ASP A 25 -11.10 5.50 -6.76
CA ASP A 25 -12.56 5.25 -6.70
C ASP A 25 -12.96 3.92 -7.35
N ARG A 26 -12.52 3.68 -8.60
CA ARG A 26 -12.79 2.42 -9.31
C ARG A 26 -12.20 1.20 -8.61
N LEU A 27 -11.00 1.32 -8.04
CA LEU A 27 -10.33 0.22 -7.36
C LEU A 27 -11.02 -0.13 -6.05
N ILE A 28 -11.39 0.86 -5.23
CA ILE A 28 -12.03 0.60 -3.93
C ILE A 28 -13.47 0.12 -4.10
N HIS A 29 -14.18 0.53 -5.16
CA HIS A 29 -15.58 0.15 -5.39
C HIS A 29 -15.78 -1.36 -5.51
N HIS A 30 -14.82 -2.06 -6.13
CA HIS A 30 -14.87 -3.52 -6.33
C HIS A 30 -13.87 -4.29 -5.47
N SER A 31 -13.33 -3.68 -4.40
CA SER A 31 -12.31 -4.30 -3.54
C SER A 31 -12.65 -4.20 -2.05
N HIS A 32 -12.08 -5.11 -1.27
CA HIS A 32 -12.07 -5.03 0.18
C HIS A 32 -10.74 -4.45 0.67
N LEU A 33 -10.81 -3.45 1.55
CA LEU A 33 -9.64 -2.82 2.14
C LEU A 33 -9.16 -3.60 3.37
N LEU A 34 -7.93 -4.10 3.30
CA LEU A 34 -7.25 -4.78 4.40
C LEU A 34 -6.01 -3.98 4.81
N PHE A 35 -5.98 -3.56 6.06
CA PHE A 35 -4.85 -2.80 6.62
C PHE A 35 -3.92 -3.75 7.37
N PHE A 36 -2.68 -3.84 6.90
CA PHE A 36 -1.64 -4.63 7.54
C PHE A 36 -0.77 -3.71 8.40
N ASN A 37 -0.89 -3.89 9.71
CA ASN A 37 -0.02 -3.26 10.70
C ASN A 37 0.82 -4.35 11.36
N GLY A 38 2.11 -4.12 11.49
CA GLY A 38 3.00 -5.09 12.13
C GLY A 38 4.45 -4.97 11.66
N ASN A 39 5.34 -5.64 12.40
CA ASN A 39 6.77 -5.64 12.09
C ASN A 39 7.04 -6.44 10.81
N SER A 40 8.07 -6.01 10.06
CA SER A 40 8.52 -6.73 8.87
C SER A 40 8.92 -8.16 9.22
N ARG A 41 8.27 -9.14 8.58
CA ARG A 41 8.66 -10.55 8.72
C ARG A 41 10.11 -10.78 8.33
N ARG A 42 10.59 -10.10 7.27
CA ARG A 42 12.00 -10.17 6.83
C ARG A 42 12.96 -9.71 7.92
N LEU A 43 12.62 -8.64 8.64
CA LEU A 43 13.45 -8.13 9.74
C LEU A 43 13.48 -9.12 10.91
N ARG A 44 12.33 -9.69 11.27
CA ARG A 44 12.27 -10.70 12.32
C ARG A 44 13.13 -11.91 11.98
N ASP A 45 13.00 -12.40 10.75
CA ASP A 45 13.72 -13.58 10.28
C ASP A 45 15.24 -13.30 10.17
N SER A 46 15.66 -12.09 9.75
CA SER A 46 17.08 -11.72 9.74
C SER A 46 17.69 -11.63 11.14
N ILE A 47 16.94 -11.11 12.12
CA ILE A 47 17.39 -11.05 13.53
C ILE A 47 17.48 -12.46 14.14
N LEU A 48 16.58 -13.37 13.75
CA LEU A 48 16.62 -14.76 14.20
C LEU A 48 17.78 -15.55 13.58
N GLN A 49 18.15 -15.28 12.32
CA GLN A 49 19.28 -15.92 11.65
C GLN A 49 20.65 -15.36 12.07
N SER A 50 20.70 -14.13 12.59
CA SER A 50 21.92 -13.55 13.13
C SER A 50 22.21 -13.96 14.58
N LYS A 51 21.44 -14.90 15.13
CA LYS A 51 21.67 -15.53 16.43
C LYS A 51 22.13 -16.97 16.22
#